data_AF-A0A2S7KL17-F1
#
_entry.id   AF-A0A2S7KL17-F1
#
_cell.length_a   1.000
_cell.length_b   1.000
_cell.length_c   1.000
_cell.angle_alpha   90.00
_cell.angle_beta   90.00
_cell.angle_gamma   90.00
#
_symmetry.space_group_name_H-M   'P 1'
#
loop_
_entity.id
_entity.type
_entity.pdbx_description
1 polymer ?
#
loop_
_entity_poly.entity_id
_entity_poly.type
_entity_poly.pdbx_seq_one_letter_code
_entity_poly.pdbx_strand_id
1 'polypeptide(L)'
;MKLKQTLLLVAILTCSLLTAQKTAQNSYWTKDNTSLSKQVLDKKNIKENSYAVYQLDEQAFKNNLNAGSKTSVVYFPNQEGVLIKFQVQEKSNMAPALAAKYASIKSFRGFAVSNKSLIISFTMSNNGLSALMMSHSNEGAVSVIKLSGNQYISFNSVASKNKIEEFNCSSELSQLKKSTKSLTSKNSNAKTAKNNASDLRTLRLAVVAPGEYTELVGGTVEAALIAINNTVNAANSVLEEDLGIVFQLIADNDQLIFIDKTNDPYDIEEQGVSTRSIYLNKTTQEVIDARIPFDAYDLGHLFIARDEDGDSAYGIGNAYGIGNVGTPEKGSAWNYWSQPDVASNPGFVKLFLHEAGHNLGATHTFSFEPDYTFSQVEPSAGRTIMSYGPDHFYYHFYSINQILNHFYLNPWDVSLGSVIAYTNQISISDLTETYYIPKGTPFYLEVPETGADPSYNYNWEQLDYGLTNNMSFWGHKWSLAHCLVLPYRQTIEYDIFLHCKPFLMVS
;
A
#
# COMPACT_ATOMS: atom_id res chain seq x y z
N MET A 1 17.64 -69.67 -6.26
CA MET A 1 17.64 -68.80 -5.06
C MET A 1 18.37 -67.48 -5.28
N LYS A 2 19.58 -67.47 -5.84
CA LYS A 2 20.39 -66.25 -6.07
C LYS A 2 19.70 -65.17 -6.92
N LEU A 3 19.04 -65.53 -8.03
CA LEU A 3 18.39 -64.56 -8.92
C LEU A 3 17.22 -63.79 -8.25
N LYS A 4 16.45 -64.46 -7.37
CA LYS A 4 15.36 -63.82 -6.61
C LYS A 4 15.89 -62.85 -5.56
N GLN A 5 17.04 -63.14 -4.94
CA GLN A 5 17.69 -62.25 -3.99
C GLN A 5 18.27 -61.00 -4.68
N THR A 6 18.83 -61.16 -5.90
CA THR A 6 19.35 -60.03 -6.69
C THR A 6 18.22 -59.09 -7.16
N LEU A 7 17.09 -59.65 -7.62
CA LEU A 7 15.90 -58.86 -8.01
C LEU A 7 15.28 -58.10 -6.82
N LEU A 8 15.25 -58.71 -5.63
CA LEU A 8 14.75 -58.06 -4.42
C LEU A 8 15.66 -56.90 -3.98
N LEU A 9 16.99 -57.08 -4.05
CA LEU A 9 17.96 -56.03 -3.73
C LEU A 9 17.90 -54.87 -4.73
N VAL A 10 17.75 -55.14 -6.03
CA VAL A 10 17.58 -54.09 -7.05
C VAL A 10 16.27 -53.34 -6.83
N ALA A 11 15.16 -54.04 -6.53
CA ALA A 11 13.87 -53.41 -6.24
C ALA A 11 13.92 -52.49 -4.99
N ILE A 12 14.61 -52.93 -3.93
CA ILE A 12 14.79 -52.13 -2.71
C ILE A 12 15.70 -50.91 -2.97
N LEU A 13 16.76 -51.05 -3.77
CA LEU A 13 17.64 -49.94 -4.16
C LEU A 13 16.92 -48.91 -5.06
N THR A 14 16.09 -49.37 -6.00
CA THR A 14 15.30 -48.47 -6.87
C THR A 14 14.17 -47.80 -6.10
N CYS A 15 13.56 -48.47 -5.12
CA CYS A 15 12.51 -47.87 -4.31
C CYS A 15 13.06 -46.82 -3.32
N SER A 16 14.30 -46.99 -2.84
CA SER A 16 14.97 -45.99 -1.98
C SER A 16 15.47 -44.77 -2.76
N LEU A 17 15.84 -44.93 -4.04
CA LEU A 17 16.16 -43.82 -4.94
C LEU A 17 14.92 -43.02 -5.38
N LEU A 18 13.74 -43.65 -5.50
CA LEU A 18 12.48 -42.96 -5.81
C LEU A 18 11.91 -42.19 -4.61
N THR A 19 12.15 -42.62 -3.37
CA THR A 19 11.77 -41.85 -2.17
C THR A 19 12.71 -40.70 -1.83
N ALA A 20 13.90 -40.65 -2.43
CA ALA A 20 14.83 -39.53 -2.32
C ALA A 20 14.50 -38.36 -3.27
N GLN A 21 13.54 -38.54 -4.19
CA GLN A 21 12.95 -37.45 -4.99
C GLN A 21 11.76 -36.79 -4.28
N LYS A 22 11.78 -36.68 -2.94
CA LYS A 22 11.02 -35.62 -2.28
C LYS A 22 11.62 -34.30 -2.74
N THR A 23 11.01 -33.70 -3.76
CA THR A 23 11.15 -32.30 -4.19
C THR A 23 12.39 -31.61 -3.63
N ALA A 24 13.48 -31.58 -4.40
CA ALA A 24 14.61 -30.67 -4.19
C ALA A 24 14.19 -29.20 -4.44
N GLN A 25 13.07 -28.76 -3.85
CA GLN A 25 12.84 -27.37 -3.58
C GLN A 25 13.82 -27.00 -2.47
N ASN A 26 14.98 -26.47 -2.85
CA ASN A 26 15.87 -25.78 -1.92
C ASN A 26 15.11 -24.62 -1.29
N SER A 27 14.35 -24.90 -0.22
CA SER A 27 13.74 -23.86 0.58
C SER A 27 14.84 -23.25 1.44
N TYR A 28 15.23 -22.02 1.10
CA TYR A 28 16.09 -21.17 1.93
C TYR A 28 15.43 -20.78 3.27
N TRP A 29 14.14 -21.11 3.45
CA TRP A 29 13.43 -21.02 4.73
C TRP A 29 13.43 -22.38 5.44
N THR A 30 13.83 -22.38 6.71
CA THR A 30 13.68 -23.53 7.62
C THR A 30 12.84 -23.13 8.81
N LYS A 31 11.74 -23.84 9.10
CA LYS A 31 10.88 -23.52 10.25
C LYS A 31 11.67 -23.70 11.55
N ASP A 32 11.58 -22.71 12.43
CA ASP A 32 12.21 -22.69 13.74
C ASP A 32 11.11 -22.86 14.80
N ASN A 33 11.25 -23.87 15.67
CA ASN A 33 10.26 -24.17 16.71
C ASN A 33 10.51 -23.39 18.01
N THR A 34 11.35 -22.35 17.96
CA THR A 34 11.60 -21.44 19.08
C THR A 34 10.32 -20.68 19.44
N SER A 35 9.87 -20.82 20.69
CA SER A 35 8.83 -19.97 21.27
C SER A 35 9.42 -18.62 21.67
N LEU A 36 8.75 -17.53 21.32
CA LEU A 36 9.16 -16.19 21.73
C LEU A 36 8.64 -15.84 23.12
N SER A 37 9.39 -15.04 23.87
CA SER A 37 8.93 -14.56 25.17
C SER A 37 7.79 -13.56 24.99
N LYS A 38 6.90 -13.47 25.99
CA LYS A 38 5.81 -12.49 26.00
C LYS A 38 6.31 -11.06 25.79
N GLN A 39 7.45 -10.69 26.37
CA GLN A 39 8.07 -9.37 26.21
C GLN A 39 8.40 -9.05 24.74
N VAL A 40 8.89 -10.02 23.97
CA VAL A 40 9.19 -9.83 22.54
C VAL A 40 7.91 -9.65 21.73
N LEU A 41 6.87 -10.43 22.06
CA LEU A 41 5.56 -10.35 21.41
C LEU A 41 4.86 -9.02 21.72
N ASP A 42 4.83 -8.60 22.98
CA ASP A 42 4.20 -7.36 23.44
C ASP A 42 4.88 -6.14 22.77
N LYS A 43 6.23 -6.10 22.75
CA LYS A 43 6.98 -5.01 22.10
C LYS A 43 6.69 -4.87 20.60
N LYS A 44 6.31 -5.97 19.95
CA LYS A 44 5.96 -5.98 18.52
C LYS A 44 4.45 -6.02 18.28
N ASN A 45 3.64 -5.93 19.34
CA ASN A 45 2.19 -6.03 19.30
C ASN A 45 1.68 -7.28 18.56
N ILE A 46 2.34 -8.43 18.78
CA ILE A 46 2.04 -9.70 18.13
C ILE A 46 1.18 -10.55 19.05
N LYS A 47 0.01 -10.99 18.59
CA LYS A 47 -0.85 -11.87 19.38
C LYS A 47 -0.23 -13.25 19.54
N GLU A 48 -0.36 -13.82 20.73
CA GLU A 48 0.05 -15.20 21.00
C GLU A 48 -0.69 -16.16 20.04
N ASN A 49 0.03 -17.16 19.50
CA ASN A 49 -0.45 -18.11 18.48
C ASN A 49 -0.79 -17.51 17.09
N SER A 50 -0.39 -16.27 16.79
CA SER A 50 -0.59 -15.64 15.47
C SER A 50 0.71 -15.43 14.67
N TYR A 51 1.73 -16.26 14.94
CA TYR A 51 3.05 -16.14 14.33
C TYR A 51 3.74 -17.49 14.11
N ALA A 52 4.73 -17.49 13.22
CA ALA A 52 5.66 -18.58 13.00
C ALA A 52 7.10 -18.03 12.88
N VAL A 53 8.08 -18.76 13.42
CA VAL A 53 9.49 -18.39 13.40
C VAL A 53 10.25 -19.24 12.38
N TYR A 54 11.22 -18.64 11.71
CA TYR A 54 12.02 -19.28 10.67
C TYR A 54 13.48 -18.87 10.72
N GLN A 55 14.35 -19.73 10.21
CA GLN A 55 15.71 -19.40 9.78
C GLN A 55 15.72 -19.15 8.27
N LEU A 56 16.41 -18.09 7.84
CA LEU A 56 16.63 -17.76 6.44
C LEU A 56 18.10 -17.94 6.07
N ASP A 57 18.38 -18.76 5.06
CA ASP A 57 19.64 -18.68 4.32
C ASP A 57 19.58 -17.48 3.37
N GLU A 58 20.00 -16.30 3.87
CA GLU A 58 19.97 -15.06 3.11
C GLU A 58 20.82 -15.12 1.84
N GLN A 59 21.90 -15.91 1.83
CA GLN A 59 22.77 -16.02 0.66
C GLN A 59 22.08 -16.87 -0.42
N ALA A 60 21.48 -18.00 -0.04
CA ALA A 60 20.69 -18.81 -0.96
C ALA A 60 19.49 -18.02 -1.52
N PHE A 61 18.83 -17.21 -0.68
CA PHE A 61 17.76 -16.32 -1.11
C PHE A 61 18.22 -15.28 -2.13
N LYS A 62 19.33 -14.56 -1.85
CA LYS A 62 19.93 -13.59 -2.77
C LYS A 62 20.34 -14.24 -4.10
N ASN A 63 20.90 -15.44 -4.06
CA ASN A 63 21.28 -16.18 -5.26
C ASN A 63 20.05 -16.53 -6.12
N ASN A 64 18.93 -16.90 -5.50
CA ASN A 64 17.67 -17.17 -6.20
C ASN A 64 17.09 -15.90 -6.87
N LEU A 65 17.25 -14.74 -6.24
CA LEU A 65 16.83 -13.46 -6.83
C LEU A 65 17.67 -13.08 -8.06
N ASN A 66 18.97 -13.36 -8.02
CA ASN A 66 19.94 -12.96 -9.05
C ASN A 66 20.09 -13.96 -10.21
N ALA A 67 19.14 -14.87 -10.42
CA ALA A 67 19.22 -15.93 -11.44
C ALA A 67 19.10 -15.43 -12.92
N GLY A 68 19.40 -14.16 -13.19
CA GLY A 68 19.54 -13.60 -14.54
C GLY A 68 18.23 -13.24 -15.26
N SER A 69 17.07 -13.40 -14.61
CA SER A 69 15.76 -13.06 -15.18
C SER A 69 15.24 -11.72 -14.68
N LYS A 70 14.39 -11.04 -15.47
CA LYS A 70 13.68 -9.81 -15.04
C LYS A 70 12.67 -10.07 -13.92
N THR A 71 12.25 -11.31 -13.73
CA THR A 71 11.20 -11.73 -12.79
C THR A 71 11.60 -13.04 -12.10
N SER A 72 11.73 -13.02 -10.78
CA SER A 72 12.15 -14.18 -9.99
C SER A 72 10.97 -14.83 -9.27
N VAL A 73 11.05 -16.13 -9.02
CA VAL A 73 10.05 -16.85 -8.22
C VAL A 73 10.63 -17.09 -6.83
N VAL A 74 9.91 -16.64 -5.81
CA VAL A 74 10.31 -16.73 -4.40
C VAL A 74 9.18 -17.29 -3.54
N TYR A 75 9.56 -17.98 -2.47
CA TYR A 75 8.70 -18.45 -1.41
C TYR A 75 8.85 -17.58 -0.16
N PHE A 76 7.74 -17.27 0.49
CA PHE A 76 7.70 -16.61 1.79
C PHE A 76 6.75 -17.34 2.73
N PRO A 77 7.10 -17.45 4.03
CA PRO A 77 6.22 -18.05 5.00
C PRO A 77 5.09 -17.11 5.41
N ASN A 78 3.87 -17.64 5.51
CA ASN A 78 2.79 -16.99 6.25
C ASN A 78 2.87 -17.31 7.75
N GLN A 79 1.98 -16.70 8.53
CA GLN A 79 1.86 -16.85 9.98
C GLN A 79 1.54 -18.29 10.43
N GLU A 80 1.01 -19.14 9.54
CA GLU A 80 0.55 -20.49 9.85
C GLU A 80 1.62 -21.57 9.65
N GLY A 81 2.75 -21.24 9.03
CA GLY A 81 3.73 -22.25 8.67
C GLY A 81 3.85 -22.55 7.17
N VAL A 82 3.06 -21.89 6.33
CA VAL A 82 2.88 -22.25 4.91
C VAL A 82 3.73 -21.34 4.03
N LEU A 83 4.53 -21.93 3.15
CA LEU A 83 5.30 -21.19 2.15
C LEU A 83 4.40 -20.84 0.95
N ILE A 84 4.16 -19.55 0.74
CA ILE A 84 3.42 -19.01 -0.39
C ILE A 84 4.40 -18.67 -1.50
N LYS A 85 4.06 -19.07 -2.74
CA LYS A 85 4.86 -18.84 -3.94
C LYS A 85 4.49 -17.51 -4.61
N PHE A 86 5.47 -16.63 -4.79
CA PHE A 86 5.34 -15.32 -5.41
C PHE A 86 6.19 -15.21 -6.68
N GLN A 87 5.68 -14.47 -7.66
CA GLN A 87 6.47 -13.96 -8.79
C GLN A 87 6.78 -12.49 -8.52
N VAL A 88 8.07 -12.14 -8.50
CA VAL A 88 8.54 -10.82 -8.05
C VAL A 88 9.54 -10.21 -9.02
N GLN A 89 9.67 -8.90 -8.99
CA GLN A 89 10.62 -8.13 -9.78
C GLN A 89 11.34 -7.10 -8.89
N GLU A 90 12.64 -6.86 -9.13
CA GLU A 90 13.36 -5.74 -8.52
C GLU A 90 12.77 -4.43 -9.05
N LYS A 91 12.25 -3.61 -8.14
CA LYS A 91 11.73 -2.27 -8.44
C LYS A 91 12.24 -1.30 -7.39
N SER A 92 13.35 -0.62 -7.69
CA SER A 92 13.92 0.42 -6.82
C SER A 92 12.92 1.55 -6.61
N ASN A 93 12.78 2.00 -5.37
CA ASN A 93 12.00 3.19 -5.02
C ASN A 93 12.88 4.43 -4.84
N MET A 94 14.17 4.34 -5.13
CA MET A 94 15.14 5.42 -4.98
C MET A 94 15.56 5.97 -6.33
N ALA A 95 15.76 7.29 -6.40
CA ALA A 95 16.46 7.92 -7.51
C ALA A 95 17.85 7.29 -7.69
N PRO A 96 18.38 7.21 -8.93
CA PRO A 96 19.63 6.48 -9.21
C PRO A 96 20.82 6.88 -8.34
N ALA A 97 20.97 8.17 -8.00
CA ALA A 97 22.06 8.66 -7.17
C ALA A 97 21.95 8.15 -5.71
N LEU A 98 20.74 8.19 -5.13
CA LEU A 98 20.49 7.67 -3.78
C LEU A 98 20.67 6.14 -3.75
N ALA A 99 20.16 5.44 -4.75
CA ALA A 99 20.32 3.99 -4.89
C ALA A 99 21.79 3.56 -5.02
N ALA A 100 22.63 4.36 -5.70
CA ALA A 100 24.05 4.10 -5.80
C ALA A 100 24.79 4.31 -4.46
N LYS A 101 24.38 5.32 -3.67
CA LYS A 101 24.93 5.60 -2.35
C LYS A 101 24.57 4.51 -1.33
N TYR A 102 23.34 3.97 -1.41
CA TYR A 102 22.82 2.94 -0.53
C TYR A 102 22.55 1.62 -1.29
N ALA A 103 23.56 1.13 -2.02
CA ALA A 103 23.44 -0.02 -2.92
C ALA A 103 23.05 -1.35 -2.26
N SER A 104 23.16 -1.43 -0.93
CA SER A 104 22.70 -2.58 -0.13
C SER A 104 21.17 -2.70 -0.12
N ILE A 105 20.44 -1.58 -0.29
CA ILE A 105 18.98 -1.52 -0.19
C ILE A 105 18.36 -1.86 -1.53
N LYS A 106 17.67 -3.00 -1.59
CA LYS A 106 17.07 -3.55 -2.81
C LYS A 106 15.61 -3.91 -2.58
N SER A 107 14.74 -3.27 -3.34
CA SER A 107 13.28 -3.46 -3.23
C SER A 107 12.73 -4.33 -4.33
N PHE A 108 11.78 -5.16 -3.95
CA PHE A 108 11.09 -6.09 -4.82
C PHE A 108 9.59 -6.01 -4.57
N ARG A 109 8.82 -6.19 -5.64
CA ARG A 109 7.35 -6.22 -5.60
C ARG A 109 6.83 -7.33 -6.51
N GLY A 110 5.66 -7.86 -6.18
CA GLY A 110 5.03 -8.91 -6.97
C GLY A 110 3.74 -9.44 -6.37
N PHE A 111 3.29 -10.58 -6.86
CA PHE A 111 2.01 -11.19 -6.49
C PHE A 111 2.14 -12.70 -6.34
N ALA A 112 1.24 -13.30 -5.57
CA ALA A 112 1.22 -14.75 -5.37
C ALA A 112 0.80 -15.44 -6.68
N VAL A 113 1.51 -16.50 -7.06
CA VAL A 113 1.27 -17.22 -8.32
C VAL A 113 -0.11 -17.88 -8.33
N SER A 114 -0.59 -18.32 -7.16
CA SER A 114 -1.89 -18.96 -7.00
C SER A 114 -3.06 -17.98 -6.85
N ASN A 115 -2.79 -16.73 -6.46
CA ASN A 115 -3.80 -15.70 -6.25
C ASN A 115 -3.18 -14.32 -6.40
N LYS A 116 -3.45 -13.64 -7.52
CA LYS A 116 -2.87 -12.33 -7.79
C LYS A 116 -3.37 -11.21 -6.87
N SER A 117 -4.50 -11.39 -6.16
CA SER A 117 -4.97 -10.40 -5.18
C SER A 117 -4.09 -10.30 -3.94
N LEU A 118 -3.27 -11.33 -3.68
CA LEU A 118 -2.26 -11.34 -2.62
C LEU A 118 -0.95 -10.81 -3.19
N ILE A 119 -0.63 -9.58 -2.85
CA ILE A 119 0.58 -8.89 -3.26
C ILE A 119 1.65 -9.00 -2.17
N ILE A 120 2.91 -8.91 -2.60
CA ILE A 120 4.06 -8.85 -1.71
C ILE A 120 4.97 -7.69 -2.10
N SER A 121 5.44 -6.99 -1.08
CA SER A 121 6.56 -6.06 -1.17
C SER A 121 7.63 -6.52 -0.19
N PHE A 122 8.90 -6.48 -0.60
CA PHE A 122 9.99 -6.74 0.33
C PHE A 122 11.26 -5.99 -0.02
N THR A 123 12.09 -5.79 0.98
CA THR A 123 13.40 -5.15 0.86
C THR A 123 14.47 -6.06 1.42
N MET A 124 15.55 -6.21 0.66
CA MET A 124 16.82 -6.77 1.13
C MET A 124 17.76 -5.62 1.48
N SER A 125 18.44 -5.71 2.62
CA SER A 125 19.42 -4.73 3.07
C SER A 125 20.51 -5.37 3.92
N ASN A 126 21.45 -4.55 4.42
CA ASN A 126 22.41 -4.98 5.44
C ASN A 126 21.73 -5.33 6.77
N ASN A 127 20.54 -4.77 7.05
CA ASN A 127 19.72 -5.12 8.21
C ASN A 127 18.89 -6.40 7.98
N GLY A 128 19.07 -7.07 6.83
CA GLY A 128 18.38 -8.28 6.43
C GLY A 128 17.13 -8.02 5.60
N LEU A 129 16.22 -8.99 5.62
CA LEU A 129 14.96 -9.00 4.86
C LEU A 129 13.81 -8.39 5.68
N SER A 130 12.96 -7.63 5.02
CA SER A 130 11.67 -7.19 5.56
C SER A 130 10.65 -7.29 4.45
N ALA A 131 9.51 -7.93 4.71
CA ALA A 131 8.45 -8.13 3.74
C ALA A 131 7.08 -7.86 4.36
N LEU A 132 6.18 -7.35 3.52
CA LEU A 132 4.78 -7.16 3.83
C LEU A 132 3.94 -7.77 2.71
N MET A 133 3.07 -8.72 3.08
CA MET A 133 2.06 -9.29 2.21
C MET A 133 0.73 -8.64 2.51
N MET A 134 0.07 -8.10 1.49
CA MET A 134 -1.22 -7.42 1.59
C MET A 134 -2.20 -8.07 0.63
N SER A 135 -3.48 -8.03 0.98
CA SER A 135 -4.54 -8.55 0.14
C SER A 135 -5.47 -7.41 -0.25
N HIS A 136 -5.83 -7.35 -1.53
CA HIS A 136 -6.90 -6.49 -2.02
C HIS A 136 -8.28 -7.01 -1.59
N SER A 137 -8.38 -8.30 -1.29
CA SER A 137 -9.66 -9.01 -1.18
C SER A 137 -9.94 -9.63 0.19
N ASN A 138 -8.93 -9.77 1.05
CA ASN A 138 -9.08 -10.44 2.34
C ASN A 138 -8.57 -9.52 3.45
N GLU A 139 -9.15 -9.66 4.63
CA GLU A 139 -8.68 -8.97 5.82
C GLU A 139 -7.31 -9.51 6.27
N GLY A 140 -6.46 -8.59 6.70
CA GLY A 140 -5.19 -8.90 7.35
C GLY A 140 -3.99 -8.81 6.41
N ALA A 141 -2.88 -8.33 6.96
CA ALA A 141 -1.59 -8.33 6.30
C ALA A 141 -0.63 -9.27 7.05
N VAL A 142 0.36 -9.80 6.35
CA VAL A 142 1.37 -10.67 6.95
C VAL A 142 2.73 -10.01 6.81
N SER A 143 3.35 -9.72 7.94
CA SER A 143 4.70 -9.17 7.99
C SER A 143 5.72 -10.25 8.25
N VAL A 144 6.82 -10.22 7.51
CA VAL A 144 8.00 -11.07 7.72
C VAL A 144 9.19 -10.18 8.02
N ILE A 145 9.66 -10.19 9.26
CA ILE A 145 10.73 -9.31 9.72
C ILE A 145 11.81 -10.09 10.47
N LYS A 146 13.02 -9.56 10.46
CA LYS A 146 14.16 -10.12 11.17
C LYS A 146 13.99 -9.94 12.68
N LEU A 147 14.28 -11.01 13.44
CA LEU A 147 14.39 -10.96 14.90
C LEU A 147 15.84 -10.73 15.33
N SER A 148 16.72 -11.66 14.96
CA SER A 148 18.15 -11.62 15.27
C SER A 148 18.91 -12.62 14.39
N GLY A 149 20.19 -12.35 14.08
CA GLY A 149 21.01 -13.29 13.29
C GLY A 149 20.38 -13.64 11.94
N ASN A 150 20.03 -14.92 11.72
CA ASN A 150 19.28 -15.36 10.54
C ASN A 150 17.83 -15.76 10.87
N GLN A 151 17.35 -15.43 12.07
CA GLN A 151 16.01 -15.73 12.55
C GLN A 151 15.03 -14.63 12.17
N TYR A 152 13.86 -15.04 11.68
CA TYR A 152 12.77 -14.21 11.20
C TYR A 152 11.46 -14.65 11.82
N ILE A 153 10.54 -13.71 11.94
CA ILE A 153 9.17 -13.96 12.36
C ILE A 153 8.22 -13.60 11.22
N SER A 154 7.25 -14.47 10.96
CA SER A 154 6.08 -14.21 10.11
C SER A 154 4.85 -14.15 10.99
N PHE A 155 4.07 -13.08 10.93
CA PHE A 155 2.93 -12.87 11.82
C PHE A 155 1.82 -12.07 11.14
N ASN A 156 0.59 -12.26 11.61
CA ASN A 156 -0.52 -11.41 11.18
C ASN A 156 -0.37 -10.03 11.82
N SER A 157 -0.15 -9.04 10.98
CA SER A 157 -0.16 -7.64 11.37
C SER A 157 -1.57 -7.12 11.17
N VAL A 158 -2.27 -6.89 12.28
CA VAL A 158 -3.60 -6.28 12.24
C VAL A 158 -3.40 -4.81 11.95
N ALA A 159 -4.00 -4.31 10.87
CA ALA A 159 -4.17 -2.86 10.69
C ALA A 159 -4.99 -2.37 11.90
N SER A 160 -4.42 -1.50 12.72
CA SER A 160 -5.04 -1.06 13.97
C SER A 160 -6.41 -0.44 13.73
N LYS A 161 -7.21 -0.35 14.80
CA LYS A 161 -8.43 0.45 14.83
C LYS A 161 -8.03 1.92 14.70
N ASN A 162 -7.75 2.34 13.47
CA ASN A 162 -7.31 3.69 13.17
C ASN A 162 -8.47 4.63 13.47
N LYS A 163 -8.21 5.61 14.33
CA LYS A 163 -9.02 6.80 14.39
C LYS A 163 -8.28 7.82 13.54
N ILE A 164 -8.60 7.89 12.25
CA ILE A 164 -8.19 9.03 11.42
C ILE A 164 -9.01 10.20 11.97
N GLU A 165 -8.38 11.00 12.83
CA GLU A 165 -9.05 12.14 13.43
C GLU A 165 -9.19 13.25 12.41
N GLU A 166 -10.41 13.78 12.31
CA GLU A 166 -10.80 14.90 11.47
C GLU A 166 -9.78 16.06 11.55
N PHE A 167 -9.16 16.39 10.42
CA PHE A 167 -8.89 17.79 10.12
C PHE A 167 -9.58 18.19 8.83
N ASN A 168 -10.06 19.43 8.87
CA ASN A 168 -10.83 20.09 7.84
C ASN A 168 -9.92 20.29 6.61
N CYS A 169 -9.82 19.29 5.71
CA CYS A 169 -9.24 19.40 4.36
C CYS A 169 -10.03 20.38 3.46
N SER A 170 -10.70 21.38 4.05
CA SER A 170 -11.78 22.16 3.47
C SER A 170 -11.34 23.52 2.93
N SER A 171 -10.13 23.96 3.25
CA SER A 171 -9.70 25.32 2.91
C SER A 171 -9.54 25.54 1.39
N GLU A 172 -9.36 24.50 0.57
CA GLU A 172 -9.01 24.71 -0.86
C GLU A 172 -9.82 23.98 -1.93
N LEU A 173 -10.91 23.27 -1.59
CA LEU A 173 -11.84 22.76 -2.61
C LEU A 173 -12.64 23.86 -3.34
N SER A 174 -12.58 25.12 -2.86
CA SER A 174 -13.15 26.27 -3.59
C SER A 174 -12.49 26.48 -4.97
N GLN A 175 -11.28 25.94 -5.18
CA GLN A 175 -10.58 25.97 -6.47
C GLN A 175 -11.05 24.84 -7.40
N LEU A 176 -11.27 23.62 -6.89
CA LEU A 176 -11.88 22.52 -7.66
C LEU A 176 -13.33 22.83 -8.07
N LYS A 177 -14.08 23.57 -7.24
CA LYS A 177 -15.43 24.09 -7.56
C LYS A 177 -15.46 25.10 -8.72
N LYS A 178 -14.33 25.70 -9.11
CA LYS A 178 -14.27 26.56 -10.31
C LYS A 178 -14.24 25.75 -11.61
N SER A 179 -13.86 24.47 -11.58
CA SER A 179 -13.75 23.63 -12.79
C SER A 179 -15.08 23.02 -13.27
N THR A 180 -16.15 23.06 -12.47
CA THR A 180 -17.47 22.55 -12.85
C THR A 180 -18.38 23.61 -13.50
N LYS A 181 -17.90 24.84 -13.71
CA LYS A 181 -18.61 25.84 -14.51
C LYS A 181 -18.30 25.66 -16.00
N SER A 182 -19.28 25.04 -16.69
CA SER A 182 -19.49 25.08 -18.14
C SER A 182 -18.30 24.67 -19.02
N LEU A 183 -18.34 23.41 -19.45
CA LEU A 183 -17.64 22.89 -20.63
C LEU A 183 -18.00 23.70 -21.89
N THR A 184 -17.34 24.84 -22.10
CA THR A 184 -17.38 25.58 -23.37
C THR A 184 -16.01 26.19 -23.68
N SER A 185 -15.23 25.42 -24.44
CA SER A 185 -14.22 25.78 -25.45
C SER A 185 -13.19 26.91 -25.24
N LYS A 186 -11.95 26.57 -25.66
CA LYS A 186 -10.83 27.40 -26.16
C LYS A 186 -9.85 27.95 -25.11
N ASN A 187 -8.65 27.37 -25.02
CA ASN A 187 -7.52 27.66 -25.91
C ASN A 187 -6.36 26.67 -25.71
N SER A 188 -5.66 26.41 -26.81
CA SER A 188 -4.53 25.52 -27.01
C SER A 188 -3.20 26.07 -26.48
N ASN A 189 -2.33 25.15 -26.03
CA ASN A 189 -0.90 25.28 -25.68
C ASN A 189 -0.51 25.29 -24.18
N ALA A 190 -1.32 24.72 -23.29
CA ALA A 190 -0.84 24.30 -21.97
C ALA A 190 -0.10 22.95 -22.07
N LYS A 191 1.03 22.80 -21.37
CA LYS A 191 1.71 21.51 -21.21
C LYS A 191 0.85 20.63 -20.29
N THR A 192 -0.22 20.06 -20.83
CA THR A 192 -1.09 19.15 -20.06
C THR A 192 -0.28 17.92 -19.67
N ALA A 193 0.02 17.75 -18.39
CA ALA A 193 0.55 16.52 -17.85
C ALA A 193 -0.58 15.46 -17.81
N LYS A 194 -1.00 14.97 -18.97
CA LYS A 194 -2.04 13.93 -19.05
C LYS A 194 -1.53 12.67 -18.34
N ASN A 195 -2.26 12.20 -17.33
CA ASN A 195 -2.20 10.80 -16.95
C ASN A 195 -3.39 10.13 -17.60
N ASN A 196 -3.17 9.39 -18.69
CA ASN A 196 -4.18 8.43 -19.08
C ASN A 196 -4.10 7.28 -18.09
N ALA A 197 -5.22 6.60 -17.89
CA ALA A 197 -5.31 5.53 -16.93
C ALA A 197 -4.26 4.41 -17.22
N SER A 198 -3.91 4.22 -18.50
CA SER A 198 -2.88 3.26 -18.93
C SER A 198 -1.43 3.71 -18.68
N ASP A 199 -1.13 4.96 -18.36
CA ASP A 199 0.26 5.43 -18.31
C ASP A 199 0.88 5.25 -16.90
N LEU A 200 2.17 4.88 -16.84
CA LEU A 200 2.90 4.79 -15.57
C LEU A 200 3.55 6.13 -15.23
N ARG A 201 3.12 6.77 -14.14
CA ARG A 201 3.69 8.02 -13.62
C ARG A 201 4.60 7.78 -12.43
N THR A 202 5.84 8.23 -12.53
CA THR A 202 6.79 8.28 -11.41
C THR A 202 6.79 9.69 -10.81
N LEU A 203 6.35 9.83 -9.57
CA LEU A 203 6.38 11.06 -8.78
C LEU A 203 7.57 11.05 -7.82
N ARG A 204 8.26 12.19 -7.72
CA ARG A 204 9.40 12.37 -6.82
C ARG A 204 8.91 12.71 -5.42
N LEU A 205 9.26 11.88 -4.46
CA LEU A 205 8.85 11.97 -3.07
C LEU A 205 10.04 12.40 -2.20
N ALA A 206 9.84 13.46 -1.41
CA ALA A 206 10.76 13.91 -0.37
C ALA A 206 10.22 13.49 1.00
N VAL A 207 10.84 12.49 1.64
CA VAL A 207 10.43 12.01 2.95
C VAL A 207 11.34 12.56 4.03
N VAL A 208 10.76 13.24 5.00
CA VAL A 208 11.44 13.72 6.21
C VAL A 208 11.26 12.72 7.33
N ALA A 209 12.33 12.44 8.08
CA ALA A 209 12.30 11.62 9.29
C ALA A 209 12.89 12.40 10.46
N PRO A 210 12.11 12.73 11.51
CA PRO A 210 12.62 13.38 12.70
C PRO A 210 13.47 12.40 13.52
N GLY A 211 14.19 12.92 14.51
CA GLY A 211 15.10 12.17 15.37
C GLY A 211 14.41 11.02 16.10
N GLU A 212 13.17 11.19 16.55
CA GLU A 212 12.38 10.14 17.20
C GLU A 212 12.13 8.96 16.26
N TYR A 213 11.73 9.23 15.01
CA TYR A 213 11.54 8.19 14.01
C TYR A 213 12.86 7.45 13.75
N THR A 214 13.95 8.19 13.56
CA THR A 214 15.26 7.61 13.28
C THR A 214 15.78 6.77 14.44
N GLU A 215 15.62 7.23 15.69
CA GLU A 215 15.98 6.50 16.91
C GLU A 215 15.28 5.14 16.95
N LEU A 216 13.96 5.11 16.70
CA LEU A 216 13.14 3.88 16.75
C LEU A 216 13.57 2.81 15.75
N VAL A 217 13.94 3.22 14.54
CA VAL A 217 14.23 2.28 13.44
C VAL A 217 15.70 1.87 13.37
N GLY A 218 16.55 2.35 14.28
CA GLY A 218 17.95 1.90 14.44
C GLY A 218 18.99 3.00 14.61
N GLY A 219 18.58 4.27 14.73
CA GLY A 219 19.43 5.40 15.11
C GLY A 219 20.44 5.85 14.05
N THR A 220 20.30 5.40 12.80
CA THR A 220 21.22 5.78 11.71
C THR A 220 20.44 6.19 10.46
N VAL A 221 21.07 7.02 9.62
CA VAL A 221 20.49 7.42 8.32
C VAL A 221 20.18 6.20 7.45
N GLU A 222 21.06 5.20 7.38
CA GLU A 222 20.83 3.98 6.59
C GLU A 222 19.63 3.19 7.13
N ALA A 223 19.51 3.03 8.46
CA ALA A 223 18.39 2.31 9.06
C ALA A 223 17.05 3.04 8.84
N ALA A 224 17.01 4.36 8.99
CA ALA A 224 15.83 5.16 8.68
C ALA A 224 15.47 5.12 7.20
N LEU A 225 16.47 5.17 6.30
CA LEU A 225 16.23 5.07 4.87
C LEU A 225 15.68 3.69 4.47
N ILE A 226 16.15 2.60 5.11
CA ILE A 226 15.58 1.26 4.94
C ILE A 226 14.10 1.26 5.35
N ALA A 227 13.77 1.83 6.51
CA ALA A 227 12.40 1.88 7.01
C ALA A 227 11.47 2.70 6.10
N ILE A 228 11.90 3.89 5.68
CA ILE A 228 11.19 4.73 4.70
C ILE A 228 10.98 3.95 3.40
N ASN A 229 12.04 3.33 2.88
CA ASN A 229 11.98 2.57 1.63
C ASN A 229 11.01 1.38 1.74
N ASN A 230 10.89 0.72 2.89
CA ASN A 230 9.93 -0.36 3.06
C ASN A 230 8.47 0.14 2.99
N THR A 231 8.16 1.25 3.66
CA THR A 231 6.84 1.88 3.60
C THR A 231 6.49 2.30 2.18
N VAL A 232 7.42 2.97 1.49
CA VAL A 232 7.24 3.39 0.10
C VAL A 232 7.12 2.19 -0.84
N ASN A 233 7.87 1.11 -0.61
CA ASN A 233 7.76 -0.11 -1.43
C ASN A 233 6.40 -0.78 -1.29
N ALA A 234 5.88 -0.86 -0.06
CA ALA A 234 4.54 -1.38 0.20
C ALA A 234 3.47 -0.50 -0.44
N ALA A 235 3.53 0.82 -0.24
CA ALA A 235 2.60 1.76 -0.84
C ALA A 235 2.62 1.69 -2.38
N ASN A 236 3.81 1.64 -2.99
CA ASN A 236 3.97 1.48 -4.43
C ASN A 236 3.48 0.14 -4.98
N SER A 237 3.21 -0.86 -4.14
CA SER A 237 2.57 -2.09 -4.60
C SER A 237 1.08 -1.88 -4.86
N VAL A 238 0.45 -0.95 -4.14
CA VAL A 238 -0.95 -0.55 -4.33
C VAL A 238 -1.07 0.58 -5.37
N LEU A 239 -0.27 1.63 -5.24
CA LEU A 239 -0.34 2.80 -6.13
C LEU A 239 -0.06 2.45 -7.60
N GLU A 240 0.89 1.55 -7.85
CA GLU A 240 1.21 1.13 -9.22
C GLU A 240 0.06 0.34 -9.83
N GLU A 241 -0.60 -0.48 -9.02
CA GLU A 241 -1.67 -1.38 -9.43
C GLU A 241 -3.01 -0.64 -9.64
N ASP A 242 -3.38 0.24 -8.70
CA ASP A 242 -4.66 0.94 -8.71
C ASP A 242 -4.65 2.22 -9.56
N LEU A 243 -3.52 2.93 -9.61
CA LEU A 243 -3.45 4.30 -10.15
C LEU A 243 -2.45 4.47 -11.30
N GLY A 244 -1.60 3.46 -11.57
CA GLY A 244 -0.45 3.64 -12.45
C GLY A 244 0.53 4.69 -11.92
N ILE A 245 0.67 4.83 -10.60
CA ILE A 245 1.56 5.81 -9.95
C ILE A 245 2.61 5.11 -9.10
N VAL A 246 3.85 5.58 -9.17
CA VAL A 246 4.96 5.12 -8.33
C VAL A 246 5.63 6.33 -7.68
N PHE A 247 5.82 6.29 -6.37
CA PHE A 247 6.68 7.24 -5.67
C PHE A 247 8.15 6.81 -5.75
N GLN A 248 9.02 7.75 -6.08
CA GLN A 248 10.46 7.61 -6.09
C GLN A 248 11.09 8.61 -5.11
N LEU A 249 11.79 8.11 -4.10
CA LEU A 249 12.59 8.92 -3.19
C LEU A 249 13.63 9.73 -3.97
N ILE A 250 13.69 11.04 -3.68
CA ILE A 250 14.62 11.96 -4.33
C ILE A 250 16.09 11.62 -4.08
N ALA A 251 16.98 12.12 -4.93
CA ALA A 251 18.42 11.83 -4.85
C ALA A 251 19.06 12.19 -3.50
N ASP A 252 18.57 13.25 -2.85
CA ASP A 252 19.11 13.83 -1.62
C ASP A 252 18.21 13.54 -0.39
N ASN A 253 17.38 12.49 -0.44
CA ASN A 253 16.43 12.19 0.65
C ASN A 253 17.14 11.89 1.98
N ASP A 254 18.37 11.40 1.93
CA ASP A 254 19.19 11.16 3.12
C ASP A 254 19.53 12.45 3.89
N GLN A 255 19.46 13.61 3.25
CA GLN A 255 19.62 14.92 3.89
C GLN A 255 18.39 15.36 4.71
N LEU A 256 17.26 14.67 4.53
CA LEU A 256 16.00 14.91 5.24
C LEU A 256 15.82 13.99 6.45
N ILE A 257 16.84 13.20 6.79
CA ILE A 257 16.81 12.27 7.92
C ILE A 257 17.61 12.88 9.07
N PHE A 258 16.94 13.19 10.17
CA PHE A 258 17.55 13.69 11.40
C PHE A 258 17.84 12.53 12.34
N ILE A 259 19.06 12.47 12.89
CA ILE A 259 19.47 11.42 13.83
C ILE A 259 19.27 11.85 15.29
N ASP A 260 19.32 13.16 15.55
CA ASP A 260 19.29 13.72 16.90
C ASP A 260 17.99 14.49 17.13
N LYS A 261 17.12 13.93 17.97
CA LYS A 261 15.83 14.54 18.37
C LYS A 261 15.96 15.90 19.04
N THR A 262 17.12 16.20 19.64
CA THR A 262 17.34 17.49 20.32
C THR A 262 17.71 18.61 19.36
N ASN A 263 18.14 18.27 18.14
CA ASN A 263 18.65 19.20 17.13
C ASN A 263 17.84 19.16 15.84
N ASP A 264 16.76 18.39 15.80
CA ASP A 264 15.84 18.41 14.68
C ASP A 264 14.85 19.59 14.81
N PRO A 265 14.21 20.01 13.71
CA PRO A 265 13.36 21.19 13.67
C PRO A 265 11.96 20.95 14.26
N TYR A 266 11.68 19.76 14.79
CA TYR A 266 10.40 19.32 15.31
C TYR A 266 10.45 19.15 16.82
N ASP A 267 9.70 20.00 17.53
CA ASP A 267 9.53 19.91 18.96
C ASP A 267 8.34 18.99 19.31
N ILE A 268 8.43 17.72 18.87
CA ILE A 268 7.34 16.75 19.00
C ILE A 268 7.09 16.37 20.47
N GLU A 269 8.13 16.36 21.29
CA GLU A 269 8.03 16.02 22.70
C GLU A 269 7.30 17.11 23.51
N GLU A 270 7.51 18.40 23.23
CA GLU A 270 6.82 19.49 23.93
C GLU A 270 5.45 19.81 23.32
N GLN A 271 5.36 19.90 21.98
CA GLN A 271 4.13 20.31 21.29
C GLN A 271 3.12 19.16 21.11
N GLY A 272 3.59 17.92 21.15
CA GLY A 272 2.81 16.74 20.79
C GLY A 272 2.45 16.69 19.30
N VAL A 273 1.68 15.67 18.94
CA VAL A 273 1.13 15.51 17.58
C VAL A 273 -0.37 15.73 17.64
N SER A 274 -0.87 16.70 16.87
CA SER A 274 -2.30 17.01 16.82
C SER A 274 -2.72 17.37 15.41
N THR A 275 -3.76 16.72 14.90
CA THR A 275 -4.39 17.06 13.62
C THR A 275 -4.95 18.48 13.59
N ARG A 276 -5.19 19.09 14.76
CA ARG A 276 -5.68 20.47 14.92
C ARG A 276 -4.60 21.54 14.82
N SER A 277 -3.33 21.14 14.81
CA SER A 277 -2.19 22.05 14.74
C SER A 277 -1.59 22.05 13.34
N ILE A 278 -1.43 23.24 12.75
CA ILE A 278 -0.73 23.40 11.47
C ILE A 278 0.81 23.35 11.61
N TYR A 279 1.31 23.23 12.84
CA TYR A 279 2.74 23.25 13.16
C TYR A 279 3.52 22.25 12.31
N LEU A 280 3.15 20.97 12.35
CA LEU A 280 3.85 19.92 11.61
C LEU A 280 3.80 20.15 10.11
N ASN A 281 2.66 20.58 9.57
CA ASN A 281 2.53 20.85 8.14
C ASN A 281 3.48 21.98 7.70
N LYS A 282 3.45 23.12 8.41
CA LYS A 282 4.29 24.28 8.09
C LYS A 282 5.78 24.00 8.28
N THR A 283 6.15 23.41 9.41
CA THR A 283 7.55 23.06 9.71
C THR A 283 8.10 22.09 8.66
N THR A 284 7.31 21.09 8.24
CA THR A 284 7.75 20.15 7.20
C THR A 284 8.05 20.86 5.88
N GLN A 285 7.15 21.75 5.43
CA GLN A 285 7.37 22.55 4.23
C GLN A 285 8.67 23.35 4.32
N GLU A 286 8.88 24.08 5.42
CA GLU A 286 10.09 24.89 5.65
C GLU A 286 11.37 24.04 5.68
N VAL A 287 11.30 22.83 6.26
CA VAL A 287 12.43 21.90 6.33
C VAL A 287 12.85 21.38 4.97
N ILE A 288 11.87 21.01 4.15
CA ILE A 288 12.12 20.53 2.78
C ILE A 288 12.64 21.68 1.92
N ASP A 289 11.98 22.85 1.92
CA ASP A 289 12.39 23.99 1.09
C ASP A 289 13.78 24.54 1.44
N ALA A 290 14.21 24.40 2.71
CA ALA A 290 15.54 24.80 3.13
C ALA A 290 16.66 23.87 2.59
N ARG A 291 16.34 22.65 2.17
CA ARG A 291 17.32 21.61 1.81
C ARG A 291 17.21 21.14 0.36
N ILE A 292 15.98 21.10 -0.16
CA ILE A 292 15.64 20.52 -1.44
C ILE A 292 15.09 21.63 -2.34
N PRO A 293 15.66 21.83 -3.55
CA PRO A 293 15.11 22.80 -4.49
C PRO A 293 13.65 22.48 -4.81
N PHE A 294 12.82 23.51 -4.96
CA PHE A 294 11.40 23.36 -5.25
C PHE A 294 11.12 22.38 -6.40
N ASP A 295 11.85 22.50 -7.52
CA ASP A 295 11.63 21.65 -8.69
C ASP A 295 12.20 20.24 -8.56
N ALA A 296 12.89 19.88 -7.46
CA ALA A 296 13.51 18.57 -7.28
C ALA A 296 12.56 17.50 -6.71
N TYR A 297 11.38 17.89 -6.23
CA TYR A 297 10.36 17.00 -5.67
C TYR A 297 8.95 17.37 -6.13
N ASP A 298 8.04 16.40 -6.16
CA ASP A 298 6.64 16.57 -6.55
C ASP A 298 5.70 16.51 -5.33
N LEU A 299 6.07 15.73 -4.31
CA LEU A 299 5.38 15.63 -3.02
C LEU A 299 6.40 15.50 -1.89
N GLY A 300 6.15 16.12 -0.74
CA GLY A 300 6.93 15.95 0.48
C GLY A 300 6.06 15.47 1.64
N HIS A 301 6.63 14.63 2.49
CA HIS A 301 5.89 13.97 3.56
C HIS A 301 6.77 13.73 4.79
N LEU A 302 6.28 14.06 5.97
CA LEU A 302 6.96 13.77 7.24
C LEU A 302 6.46 12.44 7.83
N PHE A 303 7.38 11.52 8.08
CA PHE A 303 7.11 10.24 8.75
C PHE A 303 7.47 10.35 10.23
N ILE A 304 6.46 10.29 11.10
CA ILE A 304 6.63 10.36 12.54
C ILE A 304 6.26 9.01 13.15
N ALA A 305 7.04 8.56 14.12
CA ALA A 305 6.72 7.40 14.92
C ALA A 305 7.22 7.60 16.35
N ARG A 306 6.50 7.06 17.34
CA ARG A 306 6.91 6.98 18.75
C ARG A 306 6.59 5.60 19.32
N ASP A 307 7.31 5.21 20.36
CA ASP A 307 6.99 4.02 21.18
C ASP A 307 6.14 4.50 22.37
N GLU A 308 4.86 4.77 22.12
CA GLU A 308 3.95 5.27 23.17
C GLU A 308 3.39 4.11 24.01
N ASP A 309 3.30 4.34 25.32
CA ASP A 309 2.63 3.43 26.25
C ASP A 309 1.11 3.43 25.99
N GLY A 310 0.56 2.28 25.56
CA GLY A 310 -0.89 2.12 25.36
C GLY A 310 -1.33 0.73 24.92
N ASP A 311 -2.57 0.35 25.26
CA ASP A 311 -3.13 -0.98 24.98
C ASP A 311 -3.38 -1.25 23.48
N SER A 312 -3.34 -0.23 22.61
CA SER A 312 -3.59 -0.38 21.18
C SER A 312 -2.83 0.66 20.36
N ALA A 313 -2.20 0.21 19.28
CA ALA A 313 -1.60 1.08 18.28
C ALA A 313 -2.66 2.02 17.68
N TYR A 314 -2.26 3.25 17.38
CA TYR A 314 -3.04 4.16 16.58
C TYR A 314 -2.14 4.96 15.65
N GLY A 315 -2.75 5.51 14.60
CA GLY A 315 -2.09 6.44 13.69
C GLY A 315 -3.02 7.58 13.31
N ILE A 316 -2.44 8.75 13.10
CA ILE A 316 -3.10 9.97 12.66
C ILE A 316 -2.26 10.64 11.58
N GLY A 317 -2.90 11.31 10.63
CA GLY A 317 -2.23 11.97 9.52
C GLY A 317 -2.92 13.26 9.12
N ASN A 318 -2.24 14.04 8.29
CA ASN A 318 -2.78 15.26 7.72
C ASN A 318 -2.06 15.57 6.39
N ALA A 319 -2.79 15.46 5.29
CA ALA A 319 -2.34 15.77 3.95
C ALA A 319 -2.10 17.26 3.66
N TYR A 320 -2.43 18.17 4.58
CA TYR A 320 -2.56 19.63 4.41
C TYR A 320 -3.70 20.04 3.49
N GLY A 321 -3.79 19.44 2.30
CA GLY A 321 -4.80 19.74 1.31
C GLY A 321 -5.01 18.62 0.30
N ILE A 322 -6.11 18.72 -0.44
CA ILE A 322 -6.49 17.75 -1.47
C ILE A 322 -5.97 18.23 -2.82
N GLY A 323 -5.20 17.38 -3.51
CA GLY A 323 -4.66 17.68 -4.82
C GLY A 323 -3.50 18.68 -4.78
N ASN A 324 -2.67 18.71 -3.73
CA ASN A 324 -1.57 19.66 -3.57
C ASN A 324 -0.21 19.16 -4.14
N VAL A 325 -0.18 18.07 -4.91
CA VAL A 325 1.06 17.65 -5.60
C VAL A 325 1.54 18.78 -6.53
N GLY A 326 2.81 19.14 -6.43
CA GLY A 326 3.43 20.19 -7.25
C GLY A 326 3.07 21.64 -6.87
N THR A 327 2.19 21.88 -5.91
CA THR A 327 1.87 23.24 -5.43
C THR A 327 2.97 23.79 -4.51
N PRO A 328 2.95 25.08 -4.13
CA PRO A 328 3.88 25.63 -3.14
C PRO A 328 3.86 24.88 -1.80
N GLU A 329 2.73 24.29 -1.42
CA GLU A 329 2.51 23.57 -0.16
C GLU A 329 2.67 22.04 -0.28
N LYS A 330 3.24 21.57 -1.39
CA LYS A 330 3.41 20.13 -1.69
C LYS A 330 4.29 19.37 -0.70
N GLY A 331 5.04 20.06 0.15
CA GLY A 331 5.90 19.49 1.19
C GLY A 331 5.28 19.51 2.59
N SER A 332 3.96 19.71 2.71
CA SER A 332 3.29 19.96 3.99
C SER A 332 2.61 18.74 4.61
N ALA A 333 2.63 17.56 3.98
CA ALA A 333 1.91 16.38 4.48
C ALA A 333 2.69 15.66 5.60
N TRP A 334 1.99 15.00 6.51
CA TRP A 334 2.62 14.20 7.56
C TRP A 334 1.72 13.06 8.03
N ASN A 335 2.36 12.02 8.58
CA ASN A 335 1.67 10.94 9.26
C ASN A 335 2.44 10.49 10.51
N TYR A 336 1.69 10.00 11.50
CA TYR A 336 2.18 9.62 12.81
C TYR A 336 1.74 8.19 13.17
N TRP A 337 2.62 7.46 13.85
CA TRP A 337 2.35 6.14 14.40
C TRP A 337 2.78 6.00 15.84
N SER A 338 1.94 5.42 16.68
CA SER A 338 2.19 5.28 18.12
C SER A 338 2.98 4.02 18.51
N GLN A 339 3.56 3.29 17.54
CA GLN A 339 4.30 2.06 17.79
C GLN A 339 5.66 2.01 17.08
N PRO A 340 6.62 1.21 17.61
CA PRO A 340 7.98 1.16 17.09
C PRO A 340 8.12 0.37 15.78
N ASP A 341 7.17 -0.53 15.48
CA ASP A 341 7.16 -1.24 14.20
C ASP A 341 6.41 -0.40 13.16
N VAL A 342 7.17 0.38 12.38
CA VAL A 342 6.66 1.21 11.27
C VAL A 342 7.14 0.74 9.89
N ALA A 343 8.33 0.13 9.82
CA ALA A 343 8.96 -0.29 8.57
C ALA A 343 8.25 -1.47 7.87
N SER A 344 7.31 -2.15 8.53
CA SER A 344 6.49 -3.24 7.94
C SER A 344 5.10 -3.24 8.53
N ASN A 345 4.59 -2.07 8.91
CA ASN A 345 3.30 -1.97 9.54
C ASN A 345 2.22 -1.67 8.49
N PRO A 346 1.25 -2.57 8.29
CA PRO A 346 0.18 -2.35 7.33
C PRO A 346 -0.64 -1.10 7.67
N GLY A 347 -0.82 -0.77 8.95
CA GLY A 347 -1.53 0.42 9.37
C GLY A 347 -0.79 1.71 9.02
N PHE A 348 0.53 1.76 9.21
CA PHE A 348 1.36 2.90 8.81
C PHE A 348 1.39 3.09 7.28
N VAL A 349 1.51 1.98 6.54
CA VAL A 349 1.43 1.99 5.06
C VAL A 349 0.06 2.49 4.60
N LYS A 350 -1.03 1.99 5.20
CA LYS A 350 -2.39 2.42 4.86
C LYS A 350 -2.61 3.89 5.16
N LEU A 351 -2.10 4.38 6.29
CA LEU A 351 -2.17 5.79 6.66
C LEU A 351 -1.42 6.66 5.66
N PHE A 352 -0.19 6.28 5.27
CA PHE A 352 0.54 6.98 4.22
C PHE A 352 -0.22 6.97 2.89
N LEU A 353 -0.80 5.83 2.48
CA LEU A 353 -1.64 5.74 1.28
C LEU A 353 -2.89 6.64 1.37
N HIS A 354 -3.50 6.76 2.54
CA HIS A 354 -4.66 7.63 2.77
C HIS A 354 -4.29 9.10 2.56
N GLU A 355 -3.26 9.58 3.25
CA GLU A 355 -2.81 10.97 3.11
C GLU A 355 -2.27 11.27 1.70
N ALA A 356 -1.53 10.33 1.11
CA ALA A 356 -1.10 10.44 -0.29
C ALA A 356 -2.30 10.49 -1.23
N GLY A 357 -3.36 9.73 -0.97
CA GLY A 357 -4.60 9.77 -1.75
C GLY A 357 -5.25 11.16 -1.76
N HIS A 358 -5.28 11.83 -0.60
CA HIS A 358 -5.67 13.24 -0.52
C HIS A 358 -4.74 14.12 -1.35
N ASN A 359 -3.42 14.01 -1.15
CA ASN A 359 -2.46 14.81 -1.90
C ASN A 359 -2.63 14.66 -3.41
N LEU A 360 -2.97 13.45 -3.88
CA LEU A 360 -3.23 13.10 -5.28
C LEU A 360 -4.61 13.53 -5.80
N GLY A 361 -5.54 13.94 -4.92
CA GLY A 361 -6.81 14.56 -5.30
C GLY A 361 -8.08 13.84 -4.85
N ALA A 362 -8.00 12.77 -4.07
CA ALA A 362 -9.18 12.05 -3.59
C ALA A 362 -9.79 12.67 -2.32
N THR A 363 -11.12 12.59 -2.20
CA THR A 363 -11.87 12.83 -0.96
C THR A 363 -12.20 11.51 -0.26
N HIS A 364 -12.68 11.57 0.98
CA HIS A 364 -13.02 10.35 1.71
C HIS A 364 -14.21 9.63 1.12
N THR A 365 -14.25 8.31 1.32
CA THR A 365 -15.32 7.44 0.81
C THR A 365 -16.26 6.89 1.87
N PHE A 366 -15.94 7.07 3.15
CA PHE A 366 -16.78 6.66 4.27
C PHE A 366 -18.10 7.45 4.33
N SER A 367 -19.08 6.93 5.07
CA SER A 367 -20.39 7.56 5.21
C SER A 367 -20.95 7.64 6.62
N PHE A 368 -20.13 7.44 7.67
CA PHE A 368 -20.63 7.49 9.06
C PHE A 368 -21.01 8.89 9.55
N GLU A 369 -20.46 9.92 8.93
CA GLU A 369 -20.75 11.33 9.21
C GLU A 369 -20.68 12.16 7.92
N PRO A 370 -21.36 13.31 7.83
CA PRO A 370 -21.23 14.20 6.67
C PRO A 370 -19.78 14.58 6.43
N ASP A 371 -19.31 14.30 5.22
CA ASP A 371 -18.08 14.83 4.64
C ASP A 371 -18.45 15.51 3.31
N TYR A 372 -17.49 15.82 2.45
CA TYR A 372 -17.75 16.38 1.13
C TYR A 372 -18.81 15.58 0.34
N THR A 373 -19.73 16.29 -0.31
CA THR A 373 -21.07 15.78 -0.70
C THR A 373 -21.14 14.75 -1.84
N PHE A 374 -20.04 14.12 -2.28
CA PHE A 374 -20.04 13.35 -3.54
C PHE A 374 -19.33 12.00 -3.54
N SER A 375 -18.56 11.66 -2.51
CA SER A 375 -17.80 10.40 -2.47
C SER A 375 -18.19 9.46 -1.33
N GLN A 376 -19.18 9.82 -0.50
CA GLN A 376 -19.60 9.05 0.67
C GLN A 376 -20.45 7.83 0.31
N VAL A 377 -19.78 6.80 -0.19
CA VAL A 377 -20.39 5.62 -0.82
C VAL A 377 -20.18 4.34 -0.02
N GLU A 378 -19.13 4.28 0.78
CA GLU A 378 -18.88 3.14 1.65
C GLU A 378 -19.64 3.28 2.99
N PRO A 379 -20.41 2.26 3.40
CA PRO A 379 -21.19 2.33 4.63
C PRO A 379 -20.28 2.50 5.87
N SER A 380 -20.75 3.29 6.82
CA SER A 380 -20.08 3.57 8.09
C SER A 380 -18.65 4.07 7.90
N ALA A 381 -17.67 3.47 8.57
CA ALA A 381 -16.24 3.81 8.44
C ALA A 381 -15.64 3.41 7.08
N GLY A 382 -16.37 2.67 6.24
CA GLY A 382 -15.89 2.08 4.99
C GLY A 382 -14.74 1.08 5.19
N ARG A 383 -14.13 0.62 4.09
CA ARG A 383 -13.13 -0.47 4.08
C ARG A 383 -11.93 -0.19 3.16
N THR A 384 -12.10 0.63 2.11
CA THR A 384 -11.01 1.01 1.19
C THR A 384 -10.03 2.02 1.80
N ILE A 385 -8.98 2.40 1.06
CA ILE A 385 -7.92 3.29 1.55
C ILE A 385 -8.43 4.69 1.93
N MET A 386 -9.37 5.29 1.18
CA MET A 386 -9.90 6.62 1.48
C MET A 386 -11.04 6.61 2.52
N SER A 387 -11.24 5.46 3.16
CA SER A 387 -12.14 5.25 4.28
C SER A 387 -11.35 5.11 5.58
N TYR A 388 -12.03 5.08 6.72
CA TYR A 388 -11.40 4.94 8.04
C TYR A 388 -11.31 3.48 8.53
N GLY A 389 -11.96 2.54 7.85
CA GLY A 389 -11.85 1.12 8.17
C GLY A 389 -10.48 0.52 7.83
N PRO A 390 -10.03 -0.52 8.54
CA PRO A 390 -8.66 -1.03 8.41
C PRO A 390 -8.46 -2.09 7.30
N ASP A 391 -9.51 -2.52 6.61
CA ASP A 391 -9.51 -3.87 6.02
C ASP A 391 -8.77 -4.05 4.70
N HIS A 392 -8.98 -3.14 3.74
CA HIS A 392 -8.54 -3.39 2.36
C HIS A 392 -7.44 -2.41 1.91
N PHE A 393 -6.48 -2.94 1.16
CA PHE A 393 -5.35 -2.21 0.58
C PHE A 393 -5.60 -1.90 -0.90
N TYR A 394 -6.70 -1.20 -1.18
CA TYR A 394 -7.02 -0.72 -2.51
C TYR A 394 -7.85 0.58 -2.44
N TYR A 395 -7.82 1.38 -3.50
CA TYR A 395 -8.61 2.61 -3.65
C TYR A 395 -9.99 2.31 -4.25
N HIS A 396 -11.04 2.85 -3.66
CA HIS A 396 -12.38 2.82 -4.25
C HIS A 396 -12.39 3.54 -5.61
N PHE A 397 -13.28 3.13 -6.52
CA PHE A 397 -13.50 3.71 -7.84
C PHE A 397 -13.59 5.23 -7.82
N TYR A 398 -14.35 5.80 -6.89
CA TYR A 398 -14.47 7.26 -6.75
C TYR A 398 -13.11 7.93 -6.51
N SER A 399 -12.27 7.34 -5.66
CA SER A 399 -10.93 7.83 -5.36
C SER A 399 -10.02 7.73 -6.58
N ILE A 400 -10.01 6.58 -7.26
CA ILE A 400 -9.25 6.39 -8.50
C ILE A 400 -9.69 7.42 -9.55
N ASN A 401 -10.99 7.58 -9.77
CA ASN A 401 -11.55 8.52 -10.74
C ASN A 401 -11.20 9.98 -10.41
N GLN A 402 -11.26 10.36 -9.13
CA GLN A 402 -10.87 11.71 -8.69
C GLN A 402 -9.39 11.97 -8.93
N ILE A 403 -8.53 11.02 -8.57
CA ILE A 403 -7.08 11.13 -8.76
C ILE A 403 -6.73 11.23 -10.25
N LEU A 404 -7.24 10.31 -11.08
CA LEU A 404 -6.96 10.34 -12.52
C LEU A 404 -7.48 11.63 -13.17
N ASN A 405 -8.65 12.12 -12.77
CA ASN A 405 -9.15 13.41 -13.23
C ASN A 405 -8.29 14.58 -12.75
N HIS A 406 -7.76 14.54 -11.53
CA HIS A 406 -6.86 15.56 -11.01
C HIS A 406 -5.62 15.70 -11.90
N PHE A 407 -4.96 14.59 -12.23
CA PHE A 407 -3.82 14.61 -13.15
C PHE A 407 -4.20 14.98 -14.58
N TYR A 408 -5.32 14.47 -15.09
CA TYR A 408 -5.80 14.80 -16.43
C TYR A 408 -6.08 16.31 -16.60
N LEU A 409 -6.76 16.91 -15.62
CA LEU A 409 -7.08 18.34 -15.62
C LEU A 409 -5.85 19.21 -15.33
N ASN A 410 -4.90 18.71 -14.55
CA ASN A 410 -3.72 19.43 -14.07
C ASN A 410 -4.07 20.86 -13.62
N PRO A 411 -4.90 21.02 -12.56
CA PRO A 411 -5.50 22.32 -12.22
C PRO A 411 -4.48 23.41 -11.88
N TRP A 412 -3.25 23.03 -11.55
CA TRP A 412 -2.16 23.95 -11.18
C TRP A 412 -1.20 24.28 -12.32
N ASP A 413 -1.37 23.68 -13.51
CA ASP A 413 -0.47 23.83 -14.67
C ASP A 413 1.01 23.56 -14.33
N VAL A 414 1.25 22.51 -13.53
CA VAL A 414 2.59 22.09 -13.10
C VAL A 414 3.05 20.83 -13.81
N SER A 415 4.36 20.64 -13.95
CA SER A 415 4.95 19.40 -14.46
C SER A 415 5.15 18.42 -13.31
N LEU A 416 4.38 17.32 -13.29
CA LEU A 416 4.39 16.35 -12.19
C LEU A 416 5.10 15.06 -12.59
N GLY A 417 6.33 14.89 -12.09
CA GLY A 417 7.09 13.67 -12.28
C GLY A 417 7.39 13.35 -13.75
N SER A 418 7.58 12.06 -14.04
CA SER A 418 7.79 11.53 -15.39
C SER A 418 6.72 10.50 -15.73
N VAL A 419 6.37 10.40 -17.01
CA VAL A 419 5.33 9.48 -17.49
C VAL A 419 5.93 8.57 -18.54
N ILE A 420 5.75 7.27 -18.37
CA ILE A 420 6.05 6.25 -19.38
C ILE A 420 4.71 5.77 -19.93
N ALA A 421 4.49 5.99 -21.22
CA ALA A 421 3.28 5.52 -21.87
C ALA A 421 3.24 3.99 -21.90
N TYR A 422 2.11 3.42 -21.49
CA TYR A 422 1.85 1.98 -21.68
C TYR A 422 0.95 1.80 -22.88
N THR A 423 1.26 0.80 -23.71
CA THR A 423 0.60 0.60 -25.01
C THR A 423 -0.44 -0.51 -24.99
N ASN A 424 -0.53 -1.29 -23.92
CA ASN A 424 -1.58 -2.29 -23.77
C ASN A 424 -2.83 -1.59 -23.25
N GLN A 425 -3.88 -1.53 -24.06
CA GLN A 425 -5.18 -1.06 -23.62
C GLN A 425 -5.99 -2.24 -23.11
N ILE A 426 -6.48 -2.15 -21.88
CA ILE A 426 -7.49 -3.06 -21.35
C ILE A 426 -8.81 -2.73 -22.03
N SER A 427 -9.47 -3.73 -22.62
CA SER A 427 -10.83 -3.60 -23.15
C SER A 427 -11.73 -4.59 -22.44
N ILE A 428 -12.66 -4.07 -21.64
CA ILE A 428 -13.76 -4.84 -21.05
C ILE A 428 -15.02 -4.49 -21.84
N SER A 429 -15.83 -5.51 -22.15
CA SER A 429 -17.13 -5.29 -22.76
C SER A 429 -18.08 -4.66 -21.74
N ASP A 430 -18.82 -3.63 -22.17
CA ASP A 430 -19.84 -3.01 -21.33
C ASP A 430 -20.89 -4.04 -20.89
N LEU A 431 -21.25 -4.02 -19.61
CA LEU A 431 -22.46 -4.68 -19.12
C LEU A 431 -23.68 -3.92 -19.64
N THR A 432 -24.36 -4.48 -20.64
CA THR A 432 -25.48 -3.82 -21.31
C THR A 432 -26.82 -4.01 -20.59
N GLU A 433 -26.88 -4.89 -19.59
CA GLU A 433 -28.12 -5.27 -18.93
C GLU A 433 -28.30 -4.56 -17.58
N THR A 434 -29.50 -3.99 -17.37
CA THR A 434 -29.92 -3.44 -16.08
C THR A 434 -30.87 -4.42 -15.39
N TYR A 435 -30.56 -4.77 -14.15
CA TYR A 435 -31.35 -5.69 -13.34
C TYR A 435 -32.08 -4.95 -12.22
N TYR A 436 -33.38 -5.19 -12.08
CA TYR A 436 -34.19 -4.68 -10.98
C TYR A 436 -34.38 -5.78 -9.94
N ILE A 437 -33.72 -5.65 -8.79
CA ILE A 437 -33.77 -6.62 -7.69
C ILE A 437 -34.64 -6.05 -6.57
N PRO A 438 -35.75 -6.71 -6.18
CA PRO A 438 -36.59 -6.22 -5.09
C PRO A 438 -35.85 -6.16 -3.75
N LYS A 439 -36.26 -5.24 -2.87
CA LYS A 439 -35.69 -5.10 -1.52
C LYS A 439 -35.66 -6.43 -0.76
N GLY A 440 -34.53 -6.75 -0.14
CA GLY A 440 -34.37 -7.97 0.66
C GLY A 440 -34.32 -9.25 -0.17
N THR A 441 -34.06 -9.14 -1.46
CA THR A 441 -33.79 -10.29 -2.33
C THR A 441 -32.27 -10.49 -2.39
N PRO A 442 -31.75 -11.62 -1.90
CA PRO A 442 -30.34 -11.95 -2.05
C PRO A 442 -29.94 -12.05 -3.52
N PHE A 443 -28.75 -11.57 -3.84
CA PHE A 443 -28.14 -11.71 -5.15
C PHE A 443 -26.64 -11.93 -5.01
N TYR A 444 -25.99 -12.34 -6.08
CA TYR A 444 -24.54 -12.35 -6.18
C TYR A 444 -24.13 -11.74 -7.52
N LEU A 445 -22.94 -11.16 -7.57
CA LEU A 445 -22.36 -10.58 -8.77
C LEU A 445 -21.20 -11.46 -9.24
N GLU A 446 -21.20 -11.76 -10.53
CA GLU A 446 -20.15 -12.54 -11.18
C GLU A 446 -19.74 -11.84 -12.48
N VAL A 447 -18.45 -11.90 -12.78
CA VAL A 447 -17.90 -11.31 -14.00
C VAL A 447 -18.17 -12.30 -15.13
N PRO A 448 -18.76 -11.87 -16.27
CA PRO A 448 -19.07 -12.78 -17.35
C PRO A 448 -17.82 -13.54 -17.85
N GLU A 449 -17.91 -14.86 -18.02
CA GLU A 449 -16.81 -15.68 -18.56
C GLU A 449 -16.39 -15.21 -19.96
N THR A 450 -17.35 -14.73 -20.76
CA THR A 450 -17.11 -14.13 -22.07
C THR A 450 -16.61 -12.69 -21.89
N GLY A 451 -15.29 -12.49 -21.90
CA GLY A 451 -14.65 -11.16 -21.85
C GLY A 451 -13.80 -10.89 -20.62
N ALA A 452 -13.74 -11.83 -19.67
CA ALA A 452 -12.79 -11.78 -18.57
C ALA A 452 -11.38 -12.20 -19.05
N ASP A 453 -10.39 -11.34 -18.88
CA ASP A 453 -8.98 -11.72 -19.04
C ASP A 453 -8.49 -12.28 -17.70
N PRO A 454 -8.00 -13.54 -17.65
CA PRO A 454 -7.48 -14.15 -16.42
C PRO A 454 -6.23 -13.44 -15.87
N SER A 455 -5.68 -12.48 -16.63
CA SER A 455 -4.55 -11.66 -16.22
C SER A 455 -4.93 -10.55 -15.26
N TYR A 456 -6.20 -10.11 -15.30
CA TYR A 456 -6.76 -9.06 -14.46
C TYR A 456 -7.48 -9.65 -13.25
N ASN A 457 -7.59 -8.86 -12.19
CA ASN A 457 -8.52 -9.16 -11.10
C ASN A 457 -9.92 -8.57 -11.51
N TYR A 458 -11.04 -8.67 -10.76
CA TYR A 458 -12.32 -7.98 -11.11
C TYR A 458 -13.25 -7.53 -9.95
N ASN A 459 -13.52 -6.23 -9.70
CA ASN A 459 -14.27 -5.69 -8.53
C ASN A 459 -15.67 -5.26 -8.89
N TRP A 460 -16.56 -5.37 -7.90
CA TRP A 460 -17.84 -4.68 -7.89
C TRP A 460 -17.87 -3.70 -6.74
N GLU A 461 -18.26 -2.47 -7.01
CA GLU A 461 -18.32 -1.42 -6.00
C GLU A 461 -19.64 -0.69 -6.02
N GLN A 462 -20.15 -0.35 -4.84
CA GLN A 462 -21.36 0.43 -4.69
C GLN A 462 -21.05 1.93 -4.89
N LEU A 463 -21.69 2.57 -5.85
CA LEU A 463 -21.48 3.97 -6.21
C LEU A 463 -22.53 4.94 -5.66
N ASP A 464 -23.59 4.45 -5.02
CA ASP A 464 -24.63 5.34 -4.50
C ASP A 464 -24.23 6.04 -3.20
N TYR A 465 -24.33 7.36 -3.25
CA TYR A 465 -24.11 8.25 -2.13
C TYR A 465 -25.20 8.05 -1.07
N GLY A 466 -24.78 8.06 0.20
CA GLY A 466 -25.71 8.13 1.32
C GLY A 466 -25.01 8.07 2.65
N LEU A 467 -25.55 8.74 3.66
CA LEU A 467 -25.03 8.71 5.03
C LEU A 467 -25.62 7.54 5.82
N THR A 468 -24.82 6.95 6.71
CA THR A 468 -25.19 5.89 7.64
C THR A 468 -24.82 6.31 9.05
N ASN A 469 -25.81 6.70 9.86
CA ASN A 469 -25.56 7.42 11.13
C ASN A 469 -24.97 6.58 12.29
N ASN A 470 -24.33 5.43 12.03
CA ASN A 470 -23.70 4.60 13.06
C ASN A 470 -22.27 4.19 12.64
N MET A 471 -21.29 4.37 13.54
CA MET A 471 -19.96 3.72 13.48
C MET A 471 -20.07 2.22 13.78
N SER A 472 -20.86 1.50 12.98
CA SER A 472 -20.91 0.05 12.96
C SER A 472 -20.31 -0.41 11.64
N PHE A 473 -19.38 -1.37 11.68
CA PHE A 473 -18.80 -2.04 10.51
C PHE A 473 -19.83 -2.49 9.45
N TRP A 474 -21.08 -2.66 9.87
CA TRP A 474 -22.23 -3.10 9.08
C TRP A 474 -23.36 -2.06 9.04
N GLY A 475 -23.03 -0.79 8.78
CA GLY A 475 -24.02 0.29 8.68
C GLY A 475 -25.15 -0.05 7.69
N HIS A 476 -26.39 0.18 8.10
CA HIS A 476 -27.58 -0.07 7.28
C HIS A 476 -27.71 0.94 6.11
N LYS A 477 -27.04 0.72 4.97
CA LYS A 477 -27.41 1.42 3.72
C LYS A 477 -28.60 0.72 3.08
N TRP A 478 -29.75 1.39 3.10
CA TRP A 478 -30.98 0.98 2.40
C TRP A 478 -31.28 1.95 1.26
N SER A 479 -30.58 1.81 0.14
CA SER A 479 -30.96 2.49 -1.11
C SER A 479 -30.32 1.80 -2.32
N LEU A 480 -30.76 2.19 -3.52
CA LEU A 480 -30.22 1.81 -4.84
C LEU A 480 -28.68 1.69 -4.81
N ALA A 481 -28.15 0.79 -5.64
CA ALA A 481 -26.74 0.56 -5.88
C ALA A 481 -26.39 0.64 -7.34
N HIS A 482 -25.66 1.65 -7.75
CA HIS A 482 -24.94 1.60 -9.00
C HIS A 482 -23.67 0.79 -8.79
N CYS A 483 -23.52 -0.35 -9.47
CA CYS A 483 -22.29 -1.15 -9.42
C CYS A 483 -21.48 -1.09 -10.70
N LEU A 484 -20.17 -1.04 -10.55
CA LEU A 484 -19.21 -1.00 -11.63
C LEU A 484 -18.27 -2.22 -11.60
N VAL A 485 -18.00 -2.81 -12.76
CA VAL A 485 -16.94 -3.82 -12.93
C VAL A 485 -15.63 -3.12 -13.25
N LEU A 486 -14.72 -3.11 -12.28
CA LEU A 486 -13.30 -2.86 -12.52
C LEU A 486 -12.55 -4.17 -12.56
N PRO A 487 -11.29 -4.20 -13.01
CA PRO A 487 -10.46 -5.36 -12.84
C PRO A 487 -9.90 -5.63 -11.38
N TYR A 488 -10.66 -5.72 -10.25
CA TYR A 488 -10.21 -6.30 -8.92
C TYR A 488 -11.17 -7.10 -7.95
N ARG A 489 -11.13 -8.45 -7.74
CA ARG A 489 -12.23 -9.20 -7.00
C ARG A 489 -12.30 -9.00 -5.47
N GLN A 490 -13.50 -8.75 -4.92
CA GLN A 490 -14.22 -9.73 -4.09
C GLN A 490 -15.75 -9.52 -3.96
N THR A 491 -16.41 -10.60 -3.54
CA THR A 491 -17.85 -10.83 -3.35
C THR A 491 -18.55 -9.80 -2.48
N ILE A 492 -19.65 -9.24 -3.00
CA ILE A 492 -20.61 -8.47 -2.21
C ILE A 492 -21.72 -9.43 -1.75
N GLU A 493 -21.82 -9.68 -0.45
CA GLU A 493 -23.07 -10.12 0.18
C GLU A 493 -23.75 -8.88 0.78
N TYR A 494 -24.73 -8.29 0.08
CA TYR A 494 -25.65 -7.34 0.70
C TYR A 494 -27.06 -7.44 0.11
N ASP A 495 -28.05 -7.13 0.94
CA ASP A 495 -29.44 -6.86 0.56
C ASP A 495 -29.58 -5.46 -0.08
N ILE A 496 -29.31 -5.33 -1.38
CA ILE A 496 -29.30 -4.03 -2.09
C ILE A 496 -29.98 -4.08 -3.48
N PHE A 497 -30.59 -2.97 -3.89
CA PHE A 497 -31.16 -2.74 -5.22
C PHE A 497 -30.05 -2.39 -6.21
N LEU A 498 -29.99 -2.90 -7.45
CA LEU A 498 -28.89 -2.57 -8.39
C LEU A 498 -29.32 -1.70 -9.60
N HIS A 499 -28.39 -0.89 -10.10
CA HIS A 499 -28.34 -0.20 -11.40
C HIS A 499 -26.89 -0.24 -11.89
N CYS A 500 -26.42 -1.37 -12.41
CA CYS A 500 -25.03 -1.44 -12.87
C CYS A 500 -24.81 -0.57 -14.12
N LYS A 501 -23.83 0.33 -14.07
CA LYS A 501 -23.32 1.03 -15.26
C LYS A 501 -21.85 0.65 -15.45
N PRO A 502 -21.47 0.08 -16.59
CA PRO A 502 -20.06 -0.13 -16.90
C PRO A 502 -19.36 1.21 -17.15
N PHE A 503 -18.12 1.29 -16.72
CA PHE A 503 -17.21 2.41 -16.90
C PHE A 503 -15.78 1.88 -16.83
N LEU A 504 -15.07 2.03 -17.93
CA LEU A 504 -13.70 1.58 -18.08
C LEU A 504 -12.77 2.55 -17.33
N MET A 505 -12.13 2.11 -16.25
CA MET A 505 -10.86 2.69 -15.81
C MET A 505 -9.77 1.66 -16.08
N VAL A 506 -8.91 1.99 -17.04
CA VAL A 506 -7.84 1.12 -17.56
C VAL A 506 -6.61 1.36 -16.71
N SER A 507 -6.10 0.38 -15.96
CA SER A 507 -4.72 0.45 -15.43
C SER A 507 -3.70 0.16 -16.54
#